data_AF-R1GRJ9-F1
#
_entry.id   AF-R1GRJ9-F1
#
_cell.length_a   1.000
_cell.length_b   1.000
_cell.length_c   1.000
_cell.angle_alpha   90.00
_cell.angle_beta   90.00
_cell.angle_gamma   90.00
#
_symmetry.space_group_name_H-M   'P 1'
#
loop_
_entity.id
_entity.type
_entity.pdbx_description
1 polymer ?
#
loop_
_entity_poly.entity_id
_entity_poly.type
_entity_poly.pdbx_seq_one_letter_code
_entity_poly.pdbx_strand_id
1 'polypeptide(L)'
;MADSAEDRNMTENLLPLEVFTMLGIGVFVIVLRTIARINAVGVGAFQLDDYLMLAAAMIYGLETGTAYVILDWWEDMANSGMTPKARQSLDPDSREYYLRVGGSKTQIVQWSFYVLLLWTLKACMCLFYSRLTASLHEFEIRVKLGYALIGLTYLAAQLCILLGCQPFHSSWQINPEPPNFCQPAISKLNLYTTLTLNIATDLYLLSIPVPMLWRANLAIWRRLSLLIVFSGGIFVILCGIMRCYIVLKDPVAGAQKATTWACRETFLAVLTTNAPVVYPLFRRGVERVASGSWKLSHIYRFSSDRSAWSEDPGKAQRQRFAD
;
A
#
# COMPACT_ATOMS: atom_id res chain seq x y z
N MET A 1 17.60 17.54 -27.52
CA MET A 1 16.55 16.65 -28.06
C MET A 1 16.85 15.18 -27.78
N ALA A 2 18.11 14.72 -27.88
CA ALA A 2 18.52 13.38 -27.44
C ALA A 2 18.31 13.15 -25.92
N ASP A 3 18.73 14.08 -25.06
CA ASP A 3 18.49 14.02 -23.59
C ASP A 3 17.03 13.77 -23.24
N SER A 4 16.09 14.49 -23.87
CA SER A 4 14.66 14.35 -23.57
C SER A 4 14.03 13.07 -24.13
N ALA A 5 14.62 12.44 -25.15
CA ALA A 5 14.18 11.14 -25.65
C ALA A 5 14.75 9.99 -24.81
N GLU A 6 16.01 10.12 -24.37
CA GLU A 6 16.69 9.18 -23.49
C GLU A 6 16.10 9.19 -22.07
N ASP A 7 15.81 10.38 -21.53
CA ASP A 7 15.07 10.55 -20.26
C ASP A 7 13.65 9.97 -20.34
N ARG A 8 12.96 10.13 -21.47
CA ARG A 8 11.62 9.54 -21.68
C ARG A 8 11.69 8.01 -21.71
N ASN A 9 12.59 7.45 -22.51
CA ASN A 9 12.79 6.00 -22.60
C ASN A 9 13.25 5.38 -21.25
N MET A 10 14.06 6.10 -20.48
CA MET A 10 14.49 5.65 -19.14
C MET A 10 13.35 5.70 -18.13
N THR A 11 12.52 6.75 -18.16
CA THR A 11 11.35 6.90 -17.28
C THR A 11 10.25 5.87 -17.61
N GLU A 12 10.04 5.57 -18.90
CA GLU A 12 9.08 4.56 -19.37
C GLU A 12 9.40 3.15 -18.84
N ASN A 13 10.67 2.76 -18.79
CA ASN A 13 11.07 1.46 -18.25
C ASN A 13 11.07 1.40 -16.71
N LEU A 14 11.19 2.55 -16.04
CA LEU A 14 11.29 2.62 -14.58
C LEU A 14 9.92 2.47 -13.90
N LEU A 15 8.85 2.95 -14.54
CA LEU A 15 7.50 2.99 -13.96
C LEU A 15 6.89 1.60 -13.74
N PRO A 16 6.89 0.67 -14.72
CA PRO A 16 6.44 -0.71 -14.48
C PRO A 16 7.27 -1.39 -13.40
N LEU A 17 8.60 -1.22 -13.44
CA LEU A 17 9.49 -1.81 -12.44
C LEU A 17 9.16 -1.32 -11.03
N GLU A 18 8.93 -0.02 -10.85
CA GLU A 18 8.55 0.57 -9.57
C GLU A 18 7.25 -0.06 -9.04
N VAL A 19 6.20 -0.05 -9.85
CA VAL A 19 4.86 -0.52 -9.44
C VAL A 19 4.87 -2.02 -9.12
N PHE A 20 5.52 -2.86 -9.94
CA PHE A 20 5.62 -4.30 -9.65
C PHE A 20 6.53 -4.62 -8.46
N THR A 21 7.57 -3.81 -8.22
CA THR A 21 8.40 -3.94 -7.01
C THR A 21 7.58 -3.63 -5.76
N MET A 22 6.75 -2.59 -5.77
CA MET A 22 5.83 -2.26 -4.68
C MET A 22 4.80 -3.37 -4.45
N LEU A 23 4.26 -3.95 -5.52
CA LEU A 23 3.36 -5.10 -5.42
C LEU A 23 4.06 -6.29 -4.77
N GLY A 24 5.27 -6.65 -5.24
CA GLY A 24 6.05 -7.76 -4.71
C GLY A 24 6.35 -7.60 -3.22
N ILE A 25 6.81 -6.42 -2.80
CA ILE A 25 7.07 -6.12 -1.38
C ILE A 25 5.77 -6.16 -0.56
N GLY A 26 4.68 -5.57 -1.06
CA GLY A 26 3.39 -5.56 -0.36
C GLY A 26 2.80 -6.95 -0.18
N VAL A 27 2.81 -7.79 -1.23
CA VAL A 27 2.38 -9.19 -1.16
C VAL A 27 3.26 -9.99 -0.21
N PHE A 28 4.58 -9.78 -0.24
CA PHE A 28 5.49 -10.42 0.71
C PHE A 28 5.15 -10.08 2.17
N VAL A 29 4.84 -8.80 2.46
CA VAL A 29 4.41 -8.37 3.80
C VAL A 29 3.08 -9.02 4.20
N ILE A 30 2.14 -9.16 3.27
CA ILE A 30 0.87 -9.87 3.53
C ILE A 30 1.13 -11.35 3.79
N VAL A 31 2.01 -12.01 3.04
CA VAL A 31 2.40 -13.41 3.27
C VAL A 31 3.03 -13.57 4.66
N LEU A 32 3.96 -12.69 5.04
CA LEU A 32 4.54 -12.69 6.39
C LEU A 32 3.48 -12.51 7.47
N ARG A 33 2.50 -11.61 7.25
CA ARG A 33 1.36 -11.43 8.16
C ARG A 33 0.55 -12.71 8.27
N THR A 34 0.23 -13.37 7.16
CA THR A 34 -0.54 -14.62 7.16
C THR A 34 0.20 -15.74 7.91
N ILE A 35 1.50 -15.91 7.66
CA ILE A 35 2.34 -16.87 8.41
C ILE A 35 2.35 -16.53 9.91
N ALA A 36 2.43 -15.25 10.27
CA ALA A 36 2.34 -14.81 11.66
C ALA A 36 1.06 -15.26 12.35
N ARG A 37 -0.04 -15.12 11.63
CA ARG A 37 -1.37 -15.46 12.13
C ARG A 37 -1.55 -16.96 12.23
N ILE A 38 -1.11 -17.73 11.23
CA ILE A 38 -1.06 -19.20 11.29
C ILE A 38 -0.27 -19.66 12.53
N ASN A 39 0.90 -19.08 12.78
CA ASN A 39 1.73 -19.46 13.92
C ASN A 39 1.13 -19.02 15.28
N ALA A 40 0.33 -17.96 15.31
CA ALA A 40 -0.24 -17.43 16.54
C ALA A 40 -1.56 -18.11 16.95
N VAL A 41 -2.43 -18.43 15.98
CA VAL A 41 -3.78 -18.97 16.25
C VAL A 41 -4.06 -20.32 15.58
N GLY A 42 -3.24 -20.77 14.63
CA GLY A 42 -3.48 -21.96 13.83
C GLY A 42 -4.40 -21.73 12.63
N VAL A 43 -4.36 -22.62 11.64
CA VAL A 43 -5.16 -22.52 10.39
C VAL A 43 -6.67 -22.67 10.65
N GLY A 44 -7.06 -23.49 11.63
CA GLY A 44 -8.47 -23.75 11.97
C GLY A 44 -9.19 -22.60 12.68
N ALA A 45 -8.47 -21.54 13.08
CA ALA A 45 -9.01 -20.39 13.81
C ALA A 45 -8.87 -19.07 13.04
N PHE A 46 -8.78 -19.14 11.70
CA PHE A 46 -8.73 -17.96 10.85
C PHE A 46 -9.96 -17.08 11.07
N GLN A 47 -9.71 -15.80 11.27
CA GLN A 47 -10.75 -14.83 11.55
C GLN A 47 -11.05 -14.03 10.27
N LEU A 48 -12.14 -13.26 10.27
CA LEU A 48 -12.60 -12.54 9.08
C LEU A 48 -11.54 -11.60 8.46
N ASP A 49 -10.70 -10.96 9.28
CA ASP A 49 -9.62 -10.09 8.79
C ASP A 49 -8.53 -10.86 8.03
N ASP A 50 -8.28 -12.11 8.40
CA ASP A 50 -7.25 -12.95 7.77
C ASP A 50 -7.68 -13.28 6.34
N TYR A 51 -8.96 -13.64 6.13
CA TYR A 51 -9.54 -13.82 4.80
C TYR A 51 -9.62 -12.51 4.01
N LEU A 52 -10.04 -11.41 4.67
CA LEU A 52 -10.17 -10.11 4.04
C LEU A 52 -8.81 -9.57 3.56
N MET A 53 -7.72 -9.88 4.27
CA MET A 53 -6.37 -9.51 3.86
C MET A 53 -5.89 -10.31 2.64
N LEU A 54 -6.25 -11.59 2.52
CA LEU A 54 -5.98 -12.37 1.31
C LEU A 54 -6.76 -11.83 0.11
N ALA A 55 -8.02 -11.44 0.32
CA ALA A 55 -8.81 -10.73 -0.70
C ALA A 55 -8.15 -9.40 -1.08
N ALA A 56 -7.65 -8.64 -0.10
CA ALA A 56 -6.93 -7.39 -0.35
C ALA A 56 -5.66 -7.60 -1.19
N ALA A 57 -4.93 -8.71 -1.02
CA ALA A 57 -3.78 -9.04 -1.86
C ALA A 57 -4.19 -9.26 -3.33
N MET A 58 -5.30 -9.96 -3.57
CA MET A 58 -5.84 -10.13 -4.93
C MET A 58 -6.27 -8.80 -5.54
N ILE A 59 -7.01 -7.98 -4.77
CA ILE A 59 -7.46 -6.66 -5.22
C ILE A 59 -6.26 -5.75 -5.52
N TYR A 60 -5.20 -5.82 -4.71
CA TYR A 60 -3.97 -5.06 -4.94
C TYR A 60 -3.26 -5.48 -6.23
N GLY A 61 -3.20 -6.79 -6.52
CA GLY A 61 -2.73 -7.29 -7.81
C GLY A 61 -3.57 -6.81 -8.99
N LEU A 62 -4.90 -6.77 -8.85
CA LEU A 62 -5.80 -6.26 -9.88
C LEU A 62 -5.63 -4.75 -10.10
N GLU A 63 -5.55 -3.96 -9.03
CA GLU A 63 -5.30 -2.52 -9.08
C GLU A 63 -3.98 -2.22 -9.80
N THR A 64 -2.89 -2.86 -9.36
CA THR A 64 -1.57 -2.77 -10.00
C THR A 64 -1.61 -3.21 -11.47
N GLY A 65 -2.30 -4.31 -11.78
CA GLY A 65 -2.44 -4.80 -13.15
C GLY A 65 -3.17 -3.80 -14.04
N THR A 66 -4.24 -3.18 -13.55
CA THR A 66 -4.94 -2.13 -14.30
C THR A 66 -4.09 -0.87 -14.49
N ALA A 67 -3.26 -0.51 -13.50
CA ALA A 67 -2.31 0.60 -13.62
C ALA A 67 -1.24 0.32 -14.67
N TYR A 68 -0.68 -0.89 -14.70
CA TYR A 68 0.23 -1.31 -15.75
C TYR A 68 -0.42 -1.24 -17.13
N VAL A 69 -1.65 -1.75 -17.26
CA VAL A 69 -2.39 -1.71 -18.53
C VAL A 69 -2.66 -0.26 -18.98
N ILE A 70 -2.94 0.68 -18.07
CA ILE A 70 -3.11 2.11 -18.42
C ILE A 70 -1.80 2.74 -18.88
N LEU A 71 -0.72 2.53 -18.14
CA LEU A 71 0.55 3.19 -18.39
C LEU A 71 1.27 2.63 -19.63
N ASP A 72 1.27 1.32 -19.80
CA ASP A 72 2.05 0.61 -20.82
C ASP A 72 1.20 0.25 -22.04
N TRP A 73 0.14 -0.55 -21.84
CA TRP A 73 -0.68 -1.06 -22.94
C TRP A 73 -1.50 0.05 -23.65
N TRP A 74 -2.08 0.97 -22.88
CA TRP A 74 -2.84 2.10 -23.42
C TRP A 74 -1.97 3.35 -23.68
N GLU A 75 -0.65 3.28 -23.51
CA GLU A 75 0.30 4.38 -23.71
C GLU A 75 -0.09 5.66 -22.93
N ASP A 76 -0.65 5.50 -21.72
CA ASP A 76 -1.24 6.56 -20.88
C ASP A 76 -2.31 7.43 -21.57
N MET A 77 -2.90 6.91 -22.66
CA MET A 77 -3.90 7.63 -23.44
C MET A 77 -5.30 7.48 -22.82
N ALA A 78 -5.99 8.60 -22.68
CA ALA A 78 -7.39 8.66 -22.27
C ALA A 78 -8.13 9.78 -23.01
N ASN A 79 -9.42 9.96 -22.71
CA ASN A 79 -10.25 11.06 -23.22
C ASN A 79 -9.90 12.45 -22.64
N SER A 80 -8.95 12.51 -21.70
CA SER A 80 -8.40 13.74 -21.12
C SER A 80 -7.14 14.22 -21.84
N GLY A 81 -6.66 15.43 -21.48
CA GLY A 81 -5.35 15.93 -21.94
C GLY A 81 -5.26 16.29 -23.43
N MET A 82 -6.38 16.36 -24.15
CA MET A 82 -6.42 16.72 -25.57
C MET A 82 -6.83 18.17 -25.78
N THR A 83 -6.25 18.81 -26.79
CA THR A 83 -6.74 20.13 -27.26
C THR A 83 -8.04 19.96 -28.05
N PRO A 84 -8.92 20.98 -28.09
CA PRO A 84 -10.16 20.92 -28.89
C PRO A 84 -9.91 20.60 -30.36
N LYS A 85 -8.82 21.12 -30.94
CA LYS A 85 -8.44 20.84 -32.34
C LYS A 85 -8.05 19.38 -32.54
N ALA A 86 -7.22 18.83 -31.64
CA ALA A 86 -6.79 17.43 -31.72
C ALA A 86 -7.98 16.45 -31.61
N ARG A 87 -8.98 16.77 -30.78
CA ARG A 87 -10.22 15.96 -30.67
C ARG A 87 -11.04 15.97 -31.95
N GLN A 88 -11.18 17.12 -32.60
CA GLN A 88 -11.96 17.26 -33.83
C GLN A 88 -11.27 16.60 -35.02
N SER A 89 -9.94 16.61 -35.05
CA SER A 89 -9.14 16.01 -36.13
C SER A 89 -8.87 14.52 -35.93
N LEU A 90 -9.23 13.93 -34.79
CA LEU A 90 -8.94 12.53 -34.51
C LEU A 90 -9.89 11.64 -35.31
N ASP A 91 -9.31 10.80 -36.15
CA ASP A 91 -10.04 9.80 -36.93
C ASP A 91 -10.58 8.70 -35.99
N PRO A 92 -11.92 8.45 -35.97
CA PRO A 92 -12.53 7.39 -35.17
C PRO A 92 -12.00 5.98 -35.45
N ASP A 93 -11.46 5.73 -36.65
CA ASP A 93 -10.91 4.42 -37.03
C ASP A 93 -9.40 4.28 -36.75
N SER A 94 -8.80 5.32 -36.18
CA SER A 94 -7.36 5.32 -35.86
C SER A 94 -7.02 4.50 -34.62
N ARG A 95 -5.75 4.03 -34.57
CA ARG A 95 -5.17 3.38 -33.38
C ARG A 95 -5.27 4.27 -32.14
N GLU A 96 -5.02 5.56 -32.28
CA GLU A 96 -5.09 6.51 -31.16
C GLU A 96 -6.51 6.60 -30.58
N TYR A 97 -7.55 6.63 -31.42
CA TYR A 97 -8.93 6.61 -30.94
C TYR A 97 -9.23 5.35 -30.12
N TYR A 98 -8.80 4.19 -30.62
CA TYR A 98 -8.94 2.92 -29.91
C TYR A 98 -8.22 2.94 -28.54
N LEU A 99 -6.97 3.43 -28.50
CA LEU A 99 -6.18 3.49 -27.27
C LEU A 99 -6.83 4.41 -26.23
N ARG A 100 -7.30 5.59 -26.63
CA ARG A 100 -7.96 6.55 -25.72
C ARG A 100 -9.26 6.01 -25.14
N VAL A 101 -10.09 5.35 -25.95
CA VAL A 101 -11.33 4.74 -25.48
C VAL A 101 -11.05 3.58 -24.51
N GLY A 102 -10.07 2.73 -24.83
CA GLY A 102 -9.64 1.63 -23.96
C GLY A 102 -9.05 2.09 -22.63
N GLY A 103 -8.18 3.11 -22.68
CA GLY A 103 -7.57 3.71 -21.50
C GLY A 103 -8.60 4.37 -20.58
N SER A 104 -9.54 5.16 -21.13
CA SER A 104 -10.63 5.75 -20.34
C SER A 104 -11.50 4.70 -19.63
N LYS A 105 -11.84 3.59 -20.31
CA LYS A 105 -12.59 2.49 -19.68
C LYS A 105 -11.80 1.83 -18.55
N THR A 106 -10.51 1.56 -18.80
CA THR A 106 -9.64 0.90 -17.82
C THR A 106 -9.41 1.81 -16.60
N GLN A 107 -9.35 3.13 -16.78
CA GLN A 107 -9.24 4.08 -15.66
C GLN A 107 -10.43 4.02 -14.70
N ILE A 108 -11.65 3.84 -15.20
CA ILE A 108 -12.84 3.66 -14.33
C ILE A 108 -12.70 2.39 -13.48
N VAL A 109 -12.19 1.31 -14.09
CA VAL A 109 -11.92 0.05 -13.41
C VAL A 109 -10.81 0.23 -12.36
N GLN A 110 -9.72 0.91 -12.71
CA GLN A 110 -8.63 1.21 -11.77
C GLN A 110 -9.13 2.02 -10.57
N TRP A 111 -9.92 3.08 -10.79
CA TRP A 111 -10.53 3.86 -9.72
C TRP A 111 -11.38 2.99 -8.78
N SER A 112 -12.13 2.04 -9.35
CA SER A 112 -12.95 1.11 -8.57
C SER A 112 -12.09 0.15 -7.72
N PHE A 113 -11.02 -0.42 -8.29
CA PHE A 113 -10.11 -1.29 -7.53
C PHE A 113 -9.31 -0.53 -6.47
N TYR A 114 -8.89 0.70 -6.77
CA TYR A 114 -8.23 1.59 -5.82
C TYR A 114 -9.12 1.88 -4.60
N VAL A 115 -10.38 2.27 -4.82
CA VAL A 115 -11.35 2.50 -3.73
C VAL A 115 -11.63 1.20 -2.99
N LEU A 116 -11.86 0.10 -3.70
CA LEU A 116 -12.11 -1.20 -3.08
C LEU A 116 -10.95 -1.63 -2.18
N LEU A 117 -9.70 -1.48 -2.63
CA LEU A 117 -8.51 -1.83 -1.85
C LEU A 117 -8.39 -0.99 -0.59
N LEU A 118 -8.44 0.34 -0.70
CA LEU A 118 -8.27 1.23 0.46
C LEU A 118 -9.35 1.01 1.51
N TRP A 119 -10.61 0.83 1.09
CA TRP A 119 -11.71 0.56 2.02
C TRP A 119 -11.64 -0.84 2.62
N THR A 120 -11.14 -1.83 1.87
CA THR A 120 -10.85 -3.18 2.41
C THR A 120 -9.77 -3.11 3.49
N LEU A 121 -8.69 -2.37 3.27
CA LEU A 121 -7.63 -2.18 4.26
C LEU A 121 -8.13 -1.43 5.51
N LYS A 122 -8.98 -0.41 5.34
CA LYS A 122 -9.68 0.27 6.44
C LYS A 122 -10.58 -0.67 7.24
N ALA A 123 -11.32 -1.55 6.56
CA ALA A 123 -12.12 -2.58 7.21
C ALA A 123 -11.25 -3.57 8.00
N CYS A 124 -10.11 -4.01 7.46
CA CYS A 124 -9.12 -4.81 8.18
C CYS A 124 -8.60 -4.10 9.45
N MET A 125 -8.30 -2.80 9.37
CA MET A 125 -7.89 -2.01 10.54
C MET A 125 -9.01 -1.89 11.57
N CYS A 126 -10.26 -1.66 11.13
CA CYS A 126 -11.40 -1.58 12.02
C CYS A 126 -11.64 -2.91 12.76
N LEU A 127 -11.50 -4.05 12.06
CA LEU A 127 -11.53 -5.39 12.65
C LEU A 127 -10.41 -5.59 13.68
N PHE A 128 -9.19 -5.14 13.37
CA PHE A 128 -8.09 -5.18 14.32
C PHE A 128 -8.40 -4.38 15.59
N TYR A 129 -8.93 -3.16 15.46
CA TYR A 129 -9.33 -2.35 16.62
C TYR A 129 -10.48 -2.97 17.40
N SER A 130 -11.48 -3.53 16.71
CA SER A 130 -12.59 -4.26 17.34
C SER A 130 -12.11 -5.35 18.28
N ARG A 131 -11.03 -6.06 17.92
CA ARG A 131 -10.44 -7.10 18.76
C ARG A 131 -9.62 -6.53 19.90
N LEU A 132 -8.83 -5.50 19.61
CA LEU A 132 -8.00 -4.85 20.61
C LEU A 132 -8.84 -4.24 21.74
N THR A 133 -10.03 -3.73 21.41
CA THR A 133 -10.94 -3.10 22.37
C THR A 133 -12.12 -3.98 22.78
N ALA A 134 -12.11 -5.28 22.45
CA ALA A 134 -13.22 -6.18 22.75
C ALA A 134 -13.56 -6.29 24.25
N SER A 135 -12.58 -6.05 25.13
CA SER A 135 -12.78 -6.05 26.59
C SER A 135 -13.25 -4.70 27.15
N LEU A 136 -13.43 -3.68 26.30
CA LEU A 136 -13.72 -2.30 26.72
C LEU A 136 -15.04 -1.83 26.09
N HIS A 137 -16.14 -1.96 26.85
CA HIS A 137 -17.49 -1.64 26.37
C HIS A 137 -17.65 -0.19 25.87
N GLU A 138 -16.88 0.76 26.40
CA GLU A 138 -16.87 2.17 25.95
C GLU A 138 -16.47 2.33 24.46
N PHE A 139 -15.71 1.39 23.90
CA PHE A 139 -15.19 1.48 22.53
C PHE A 139 -16.07 0.74 21.51
N GLU A 140 -17.01 -0.09 21.95
CA GLU A 140 -17.87 -0.85 21.05
C GLU A 140 -18.67 0.06 20.10
N ILE A 141 -19.23 1.15 20.64
CA ILE A 141 -20.02 2.11 19.86
C ILE A 141 -19.14 2.76 18.78
N ARG A 142 -17.90 3.12 19.11
CA ARG A 142 -16.96 3.74 18.17
C ARG A 142 -16.56 2.79 17.05
N VAL A 143 -16.35 1.52 17.37
CA VAL A 143 -16.03 0.51 16.36
C VAL A 143 -17.24 0.25 15.44
N LYS A 144 -18.45 0.13 15.99
CA LYS A 144 -19.69 -0.02 15.21
C LYS A 144 -19.92 1.17 14.26
N LEU A 145 -19.72 2.39 14.75
CA LEU A 145 -19.74 3.61 13.94
C LEU A 145 -18.65 3.58 12.86
N GLY A 146 -17.46 3.06 13.17
CA GLY A 146 -16.39 2.84 12.20
C GLY A 146 -16.79 1.96 11.03
N TYR A 147 -17.42 0.80 11.29
CA TYR A 147 -17.93 -0.06 10.22
C TYR A 147 -18.99 0.62 9.36
N ALA A 148 -19.95 1.31 9.99
CA ALA A 148 -20.98 2.05 9.26
C ALA A 148 -20.37 3.14 8.38
N LEU A 149 -19.42 3.91 8.92
CA LEU A 149 -18.73 4.97 8.20
C LEU A 149 -17.91 4.41 7.02
N ILE A 150 -17.15 3.33 7.20
CA ILE A 150 -16.42 2.68 6.10
C ILE A 150 -17.39 2.21 5.01
N GLY A 151 -18.48 1.52 5.38
CA GLY A 151 -19.46 1.02 4.42
C GLY A 151 -20.15 2.13 3.63
N LEU A 152 -20.63 3.17 4.31
CA LEU A 152 -21.33 4.30 3.68
C LEU A 152 -20.40 5.09 2.76
N THR A 153 -19.18 5.38 3.20
CA THR A 153 -18.20 6.11 2.40
C THR A 153 -17.69 5.30 1.21
N TYR A 154 -17.56 3.97 1.36
CA TYR A 154 -17.23 3.08 0.24
C TYR A 154 -18.29 3.17 -0.85
N LEU A 155 -19.57 2.99 -0.46
CA LEU A 155 -20.68 3.06 -1.39
C LEU A 155 -20.77 4.44 -2.05
N ALA A 156 -20.61 5.52 -1.29
CA ALA A 156 -20.61 6.88 -1.84
C ALA A 156 -19.48 7.09 -2.86
N ALA A 157 -18.25 6.66 -2.57
CA ALA A 157 -17.12 6.76 -3.49
C ALA A 157 -17.34 5.92 -4.75
N GLN A 158 -17.80 4.67 -4.60
CA GLN A 158 -18.03 3.76 -5.71
C GLN A 158 -19.18 4.23 -6.62
N LEU A 159 -20.28 4.72 -6.03
CA LEU A 159 -21.39 5.30 -6.78
C LEU A 159 -20.96 6.58 -7.50
N CYS A 160 -20.10 7.41 -6.89
CA CYS A 160 -19.54 8.59 -7.55
C CYS A 160 -18.74 8.21 -8.81
N ILE A 161 -17.90 7.17 -8.73
CA ILE A 161 -17.11 6.69 -9.87
C ILE A 161 -17.99 6.15 -10.99
N LEU A 162 -19.02 5.35 -10.67
CA LEU A 162 -19.84 4.65 -11.66
C LEU A 162 -20.99 5.50 -12.22
N LEU A 163 -21.56 6.39 -11.40
CA LEU A 163 -22.76 7.17 -11.74
C LEU A 163 -22.47 8.67 -11.90
N GLY A 164 -21.26 9.14 -11.60
CA GLY A 164 -20.89 10.56 -11.67
C GLY A 164 -20.93 11.16 -13.07
N CYS A 165 -20.88 10.34 -14.12
CA CYS A 165 -21.07 10.74 -15.52
C CYS A 165 -22.30 10.02 -16.10
N GLN A 166 -23.31 10.79 -16.51
CA GLN A 166 -24.50 10.26 -17.19
C GLN A 166 -24.75 11.05 -18.49
N PRO A 167 -24.91 10.38 -19.65
CA PRO A 167 -24.94 8.92 -19.83
C PRO A 167 -23.55 8.28 -19.66
N PHE A 168 -23.49 7.05 -19.15
CA PHE A 168 -22.23 6.40 -18.76
C PHE A 168 -21.19 6.33 -19.89
N HIS A 169 -21.64 6.20 -21.15
CA HIS A 169 -20.77 6.15 -22.31
C HIS A 169 -19.99 7.43 -22.59
N SER A 170 -20.44 8.58 -22.06
CA SER A 170 -19.70 9.83 -22.15
C SER A 170 -18.36 9.79 -21.38
N SER A 171 -18.17 8.80 -20.50
CA SER A 171 -16.91 8.61 -19.76
C SER A 171 -15.72 8.20 -20.63
N TRP A 172 -15.98 7.72 -21.86
CA TRP A 172 -14.95 7.38 -22.86
C TRP A 172 -15.20 8.06 -24.21
N GLN A 173 -16.06 9.07 -24.24
CA GLN A 173 -16.31 9.87 -25.43
C GLN A 173 -15.14 10.82 -25.69
N ILE A 174 -14.72 10.93 -26.95
CA ILE A 174 -13.62 11.82 -27.36
C ILE A 174 -14.13 13.14 -27.95
N ASN A 175 -15.13 13.07 -28.83
CA ASN A 175 -15.71 14.21 -29.54
C ASN A 175 -17.25 14.04 -29.60
N PRO A 176 -18.09 15.05 -29.27
CA PRO A 176 -17.74 16.36 -28.69
C PRO A 176 -17.05 16.23 -27.33
N GLU A 177 -16.32 17.29 -26.92
CA GLU A 177 -15.56 17.30 -25.67
C GLU A 177 -16.47 16.95 -24.47
N PRO A 178 -16.15 15.87 -23.72
CA PRO A 178 -16.92 15.52 -22.53
C PRO A 178 -16.60 16.51 -21.40
N PRO A 179 -17.57 16.81 -20.52
CA PRO A 179 -17.33 17.63 -19.35
C PRO A 179 -16.30 16.96 -18.41
N ASN A 180 -15.64 17.73 -17.56
CA ASN A 180 -14.54 17.23 -16.72
C ASN A 180 -14.93 16.04 -15.81
N PHE A 181 -16.16 16.01 -15.30
CA PHE A 181 -16.63 14.89 -14.47
C PHE A 181 -16.77 13.57 -15.25
N CYS A 182 -16.79 13.62 -16.59
CA CYS A 182 -16.78 12.48 -17.51
C CYS A 182 -15.38 12.15 -18.05
N GLN A 183 -14.32 12.69 -17.46
CA GLN A 183 -12.93 12.39 -17.84
C GLN A 183 -12.25 11.65 -16.68
N PRO A 184 -12.27 10.29 -16.66
CA PRO A 184 -11.87 9.50 -15.49
C PRO A 184 -10.47 9.82 -14.93
N ALA A 185 -9.50 10.13 -15.79
CA ALA A 185 -8.13 10.48 -15.39
C ALA A 185 -8.06 11.73 -14.48
N ILE A 186 -8.90 12.73 -14.76
CA ILE A 186 -8.80 14.07 -14.17
C ILE A 186 -10.14 14.59 -13.63
N SER A 187 -11.08 13.68 -13.37
CA SER A 187 -12.42 14.03 -12.88
C SER A 187 -12.33 14.65 -11.50
N LYS A 188 -12.59 15.96 -11.41
CA LYS A 188 -12.58 16.71 -10.15
C LYS A 188 -13.60 16.15 -9.16
N LEU A 189 -14.75 15.69 -9.68
CA LEU A 189 -15.80 15.06 -8.87
C LEU A 189 -15.24 13.81 -8.16
N ASN A 190 -14.66 12.86 -8.92
CA ASN A 190 -14.09 11.64 -8.34
C ASN A 190 -12.94 11.95 -7.38
N LEU A 191 -12.07 12.89 -7.76
CA LEU A 191 -10.92 13.30 -6.94
C LEU A 191 -11.34 13.87 -5.59
N TYR A 192 -12.21 14.88 -5.59
CA TYR A 192 -12.64 15.53 -4.34
C TYR A 192 -13.47 14.59 -3.48
N THR A 193 -14.44 13.88 -4.06
CA THR A 193 -15.27 12.93 -3.30
C THR A 193 -14.41 11.85 -2.67
N THR A 194 -13.53 11.20 -3.45
CA THR A 194 -12.70 10.11 -2.93
C THR A 194 -11.70 10.61 -1.90
N LEU A 195 -11.03 11.75 -2.14
CA LEU A 195 -10.09 12.34 -1.19
C LEU A 195 -10.75 12.69 0.15
N THR A 196 -11.87 13.42 0.11
CA THR A 196 -12.55 13.87 1.32
C THR A 196 -13.04 12.68 2.14
N LEU A 197 -13.64 11.69 1.50
CA LEU A 197 -14.10 10.48 2.18
C LEU A 197 -12.93 9.67 2.74
N ASN A 198 -11.85 9.50 1.97
CA ASN A 198 -10.65 8.79 2.41
C ASN A 198 -10.04 9.45 3.66
N ILE A 199 -9.78 10.77 3.62
CA ILE A 199 -9.23 11.51 4.76
C ILE A 199 -10.18 11.45 5.97
N ALA A 200 -11.48 11.68 5.78
CA ALA A 200 -12.44 11.64 6.88
C ALA A 200 -12.46 10.26 7.56
N THR A 201 -12.44 9.17 6.77
CA THR A 201 -12.41 7.81 7.30
C THR A 201 -11.10 7.48 8.02
N ASP A 202 -9.95 7.93 7.50
CA ASP A 202 -8.65 7.72 8.13
C ASP A 202 -8.54 8.49 9.45
N LEU A 203 -8.94 9.77 9.48
CA LEU A 203 -8.98 10.55 10.72
C LEU A 203 -9.88 9.90 11.78
N TYR A 204 -11.02 9.35 11.36
CA TYR A 204 -11.90 8.62 12.27
C TYR A 204 -11.21 7.38 12.84
N LEU A 205 -10.60 6.54 12.00
CA LEU A 205 -9.90 5.34 12.44
C LEU A 205 -8.71 5.66 13.35
N LEU A 206 -7.99 6.74 13.08
CA LEU A 206 -6.91 7.24 13.92
C LEU A 206 -7.41 7.72 15.29
N SER A 207 -8.64 8.23 15.39
CA SER A 207 -9.24 8.69 16.63
C SER A 207 -9.63 7.55 17.59
N ILE A 208 -9.85 6.33 17.09
CA ILE A 208 -10.30 5.17 17.91
C ILE A 208 -9.29 4.83 19.02
N PRO A 209 -7.99 4.60 18.74
CA PRO A 209 -7.02 4.21 19.76
C PRO A 209 -6.51 5.38 20.63
N VAL A 210 -6.73 6.65 20.23
CA VAL A 210 -6.16 7.82 20.93
C VAL A 210 -6.58 7.89 22.39
N PRO A 211 -7.87 7.75 22.76
CA PRO A 211 -8.28 7.77 24.16
C PRO A 211 -7.76 6.59 24.98
N MET A 212 -7.54 5.44 24.33
CA MET A 212 -6.92 4.28 24.98
C MET A 212 -5.45 4.57 25.33
N LEU A 213 -4.73 5.27 24.45
CA LEU A 213 -3.33 5.64 24.64
C LEU A 213 -3.10 6.55 25.86
N TRP A 214 -4.06 7.41 26.17
CA TRP A 214 -3.96 8.35 27.30
C TRP A 214 -4.39 7.75 28.63
N ARG A 215 -5.31 6.77 28.64
CA ARG A 215 -5.86 6.20 29.88
C ARG A 215 -5.18 4.91 30.32
N ALA A 216 -4.58 4.13 29.41
CA ALA A 216 -4.11 2.80 29.72
C ALA A 216 -2.58 2.73 29.95
N ASN A 217 -2.17 2.09 31.05
CA ASN A 217 -0.79 1.62 31.30
C ASN A 217 -0.47 0.45 30.34
N LEU A 218 -0.39 0.74 29.05
CA LEU A 218 -0.08 -0.26 28.03
C LEU A 218 1.40 -0.63 28.10
N ALA A 219 1.68 -1.92 27.93
CA ALA A 219 3.03 -2.40 27.66
C ALA A 219 3.63 -1.62 26.48
N ILE A 220 4.90 -1.22 26.61
CA ILE A 220 5.57 -0.30 25.67
C ILE A 220 5.47 -0.74 24.21
N TRP A 221 5.37 -2.05 23.96
CA TRP A 221 5.22 -2.65 22.64
C TRP A 221 3.86 -2.36 21.99
N ARG A 222 2.77 -2.42 22.76
CA ARG A 222 1.43 -2.06 22.27
C ARG A 222 1.37 -0.57 21.95
N ARG A 223 2.00 0.25 22.79
CA ARG A 223 2.14 1.69 22.57
C ARG A 223 2.91 1.99 21.28
N LEU A 224 4.02 1.30 21.02
CA LEU A 224 4.82 1.49 19.81
C LEU A 224 4.09 1.04 18.54
N SER A 225 3.40 -0.11 18.57
CA SER A 225 2.59 -0.56 17.42
C SER A 225 1.50 0.44 17.04
N LEU A 226 0.85 1.07 18.04
CA LEU A 226 -0.15 2.11 17.80
C LEU A 226 0.45 3.39 17.22
N LEU A 227 1.64 3.81 17.70
CA LEU A 227 2.34 4.98 17.17
C LEU A 227 2.75 4.79 15.70
N ILE A 228 3.22 3.60 15.33
CA ILE A 228 3.58 3.27 13.94
C ILE A 228 2.36 3.33 13.01
N VAL A 229 1.22 2.82 13.46
CA VAL A 229 -0.03 2.92 12.69
C VAL A 229 -0.46 4.37 12.54
N PHE A 230 -0.31 5.16 13.61
CA PHE A 230 -0.71 6.56 13.59
C PHE A 230 0.15 7.39 12.62
N SER A 231 1.47 7.21 12.66
CA SER A 231 2.38 7.89 11.74
C SER A 231 2.17 7.44 10.29
N GLY A 232 1.99 6.15 10.05
CA GLY A 232 1.72 5.64 8.71
C GLY A 232 0.37 6.12 8.16
N GLY A 233 -0.67 6.21 9.00
CA GLY A 233 -1.98 6.75 8.59
C GLY A 233 -1.91 8.22 8.18
N ILE A 234 -1.17 9.05 8.93
CA ILE A 234 -0.90 10.44 8.53
C ILE A 234 -0.14 10.49 7.20
N PHE A 235 0.85 9.63 7.02
CA PHE A 235 1.62 9.59 5.79
C PHE A 235 0.78 9.21 4.57
N VAL A 236 -0.12 8.22 4.70
CA VAL A 236 -1.08 7.85 3.65
C VAL A 236 -1.99 9.05 3.30
N ILE A 237 -2.48 9.80 4.28
CA ILE A 237 -3.25 11.03 4.06
C ILE A 237 -2.45 12.06 3.24
N LEU A 238 -1.17 12.27 3.57
CA LEU A 238 -0.31 13.20 2.84
C LEU A 238 -0.09 12.75 1.38
N CYS A 239 0.07 11.45 1.14
CA CYS A 239 0.15 10.90 -0.22
C CYS A 239 -1.12 11.18 -1.04
N GLY A 240 -2.30 11.00 -0.43
CA GLY A 240 -3.58 11.34 -1.08
C GLY A 240 -3.69 12.82 -1.44
N ILE A 241 -3.27 13.72 -0.54
CA ILE A 241 -3.23 15.18 -0.79
C ILE A 241 -2.26 15.51 -1.94
N MET A 242 -1.07 14.91 -1.95
CA MET A 242 -0.08 15.10 -3.01
C MET A 242 -0.62 14.67 -4.38
N ARG A 243 -1.33 13.53 -4.46
CA ARG A 243 -1.97 13.08 -5.70
C ARG A 243 -2.96 14.13 -6.23
N CYS A 244 -3.82 14.66 -5.37
CA CYS A 244 -4.76 15.71 -5.77
C CYS A 244 -4.06 17.00 -6.20
N TYR A 245 -2.99 17.40 -5.51
CA TYR A 245 -2.19 18.56 -5.90
C TYR A 245 -1.61 18.41 -7.32
N ILE A 246 -1.08 17.23 -7.66
CA ILE A 246 -0.50 16.94 -8.98
C ILE A 246 -1.55 17.07 -10.09
N VAL A 247 -2.71 16.44 -9.91
CA VAL A 247 -3.78 16.48 -10.93
C VAL A 247 -4.31 17.90 -11.15
N LEU A 248 -4.43 18.69 -10.07
CA LEU A 248 -4.92 20.07 -10.18
C LEU A 248 -3.91 21.02 -10.82
N LYS A 249 -2.61 20.79 -10.61
CA LYS A 249 -1.54 21.65 -11.14
C LYS A 249 -1.26 21.38 -12.62
N ASP A 250 -1.36 20.12 -13.04
CA ASP A 250 -1.03 19.70 -14.41
C ASP A 250 -2.06 18.68 -14.92
N PRO A 251 -3.21 19.13 -15.45
CA PRO A 251 -4.25 18.22 -15.94
C PRO A 251 -3.89 17.55 -17.28
N VAL A 252 -2.80 17.94 -17.94
CA VAL A 252 -2.40 17.40 -19.25
C VAL A 252 -1.35 16.30 -19.11
N ALA A 253 -0.33 16.49 -18.28
CA ALA A 253 0.71 15.48 -18.01
C ALA A 253 0.64 14.89 -16.58
N GLY A 254 -0.36 15.28 -15.78
CA GLY A 254 -0.54 14.78 -14.42
C GLY A 254 -1.29 13.46 -14.31
N ALA A 255 -1.91 12.95 -15.39
CA ALA A 255 -2.64 11.68 -15.39
C ALA A 255 -1.69 10.50 -15.06
N GLN A 256 -0.59 10.36 -15.80
CA GLN A 256 0.47 9.40 -15.53
C GLN A 256 0.94 9.45 -14.07
N LYS A 257 1.30 10.66 -13.62
CA LYS A 257 1.81 10.89 -12.27
C LYS A 257 0.77 10.52 -11.21
N ALA A 258 -0.51 10.82 -11.46
CA ALA A 258 -1.58 10.51 -10.53
C ALA A 258 -1.79 9.01 -10.37
N THR A 259 -1.69 8.24 -11.46
CA THR A 259 -1.74 6.77 -11.41
C THR A 259 -0.58 6.20 -10.60
N THR A 260 0.66 6.62 -10.86
CA THR A 260 1.83 6.15 -10.07
C THR A 260 1.71 6.52 -8.59
N TRP A 261 1.25 7.72 -8.28
CA TRP A 261 1.03 8.15 -6.89
C TRP A 261 -0.11 7.39 -6.21
N ALA A 262 -1.13 6.94 -6.95
CA ALA A 262 -2.17 6.07 -6.42
C ALA A 262 -1.59 4.71 -5.98
N CYS A 263 -0.71 4.09 -6.80
CA CYS A 263 -0.02 2.85 -6.43
C CYS A 263 0.89 3.04 -5.20
N ARG A 264 1.57 4.18 -5.09
CA ARG A 264 2.37 4.52 -3.90
C ARG A 264 1.50 4.63 -2.64
N GLU A 265 0.34 5.28 -2.74
CA GLU A 265 -0.60 5.41 -1.64
C GLU A 265 -1.14 4.04 -1.19
N THR A 266 -1.56 3.18 -2.13
CA THR A 266 -2.05 1.83 -1.82
C THR A 266 -0.96 0.95 -1.24
N PHE A 267 0.27 1.02 -1.76
CA PHE A 267 1.44 0.35 -1.21
C PHE A 267 1.67 0.72 0.26
N LEU A 268 1.70 2.02 0.57
CA LEU A 268 1.89 2.50 1.94
C LEU A 268 0.73 2.09 2.85
N ALA A 269 -0.50 2.11 2.35
CA ALA A 269 -1.66 1.64 3.10
C ALA A 269 -1.54 0.14 3.44
N VAL A 270 -1.07 -0.70 2.51
CA VAL A 270 -0.80 -2.13 2.75
C VAL A 270 0.26 -2.31 3.83
N LEU A 271 1.38 -1.60 3.76
CA LEU A 271 2.44 -1.69 4.76
C LEU A 271 1.93 -1.28 6.15
N THR A 272 1.25 -0.15 6.23
CA THR A 272 0.76 0.42 7.49
C THR A 272 -0.28 -0.50 8.14
N THR A 273 -1.16 -1.11 7.33
CA THR A 273 -2.21 -2.04 7.80
C THR A 273 -1.64 -3.34 8.36
N ASN A 274 -0.49 -3.77 7.85
CA ASN A 274 0.15 -5.02 8.25
C ASN A 274 1.22 -4.85 9.34
N ALA A 275 1.74 -3.63 9.52
CA ALA A 275 2.80 -3.32 10.49
C ALA A 275 2.51 -3.83 11.92
N PRO A 276 1.30 -3.67 12.52
CA PRO A 276 1.04 -4.12 13.90
C PRO A 276 1.21 -5.63 14.11
N VAL A 277 0.87 -6.43 13.11
CA VAL A 277 0.91 -7.89 13.19
C VAL A 277 2.29 -8.43 12.86
N VAL A 278 2.99 -7.81 11.90
CA VAL A 278 4.33 -8.22 11.48
C VAL A 278 5.42 -7.76 12.46
N TYR A 279 5.27 -6.59 13.09
CA TYR A 279 6.28 -6.00 13.97
C TYR A 279 6.74 -6.91 15.13
N PRO A 280 5.84 -7.57 15.90
CA PRO A 280 6.24 -8.49 16.97
C PRO A 280 7.02 -9.70 16.47
N LEU A 281 6.71 -10.20 15.27
CA LEU A 281 7.47 -11.29 14.65
C LEU A 281 8.86 -10.85 14.24
N PHE A 282 8.95 -9.71 13.56
CA PHE A 282 10.22 -9.16 13.10
C PHE A 282 11.18 -9.00 14.28
N ARG A 283 10.70 -8.43 15.38
CA ARG A 283 11.49 -8.31 16.60
C ARG A 283 11.97 -9.66 17.16
N ARG A 284 11.08 -10.66 17.29
CA ARG A 284 11.48 -12.00 17.76
C ARG A 284 12.48 -12.67 16.81
N GLY A 285 12.34 -12.45 15.50
CA GLY A 285 13.29 -12.92 14.50
C GLY A 285 14.67 -12.29 14.67
N VAL A 286 14.71 -10.96 14.81
CA VAL A 286 15.95 -10.21 15.07
C VAL A 286 16.60 -10.65 16.38
N GLU A 287 15.83 -10.82 17.46
CA GLU A 287 16.33 -11.31 18.75
C GLU A 287 16.90 -12.74 18.63
N ARG A 288 16.28 -13.63 17.85
CA ARG A 288 16.79 -14.98 17.58
C ARG A 288 18.06 -14.98 16.75
N VAL A 289 18.15 -14.13 15.72
CA VAL A 289 19.36 -14.01 14.90
C VAL A 289 20.50 -13.39 15.72
N ALA A 290 20.23 -12.33 16.48
CA ALA A 290 21.21 -11.69 17.37
C ALA A 290 21.73 -12.65 18.45
N SER A 291 20.84 -13.46 19.06
CA SER A 291 21.24 -14.47 20.05
C SER A 291 21.91 -15.70 19.42
N GLY A 292 21.55 -16.07 18.19
CA GLY A 292 22.23 -17.11 17.39
C GLY A 292 23.66 -16.71 17.03
N SER A 293 23.88 -15.47 16.61
CA SER A 293 25.20 -14.89 16.37
C SER A 293 26.04 -14.82 17.65
N TRP A 294 25.42 -14.55 18.81
CA TRP A 294 26.08 -14.59 20.12
C TRP A 294 26.50 -16.00 20.54
N LYS A 295 25.69 -17.03 20.24
CA LYS A 295 26.07 -18.43 20.49
C LYS A 295 27.22 -18.88 19.59
N LEU A 296 27.20 -18.51 18.31
CA LEU A 296 28.25 -18.89 17.36
C LEU A 296 29.59 -18.20 17.70
N SER A 297 29.58 -16.94 18.12
CA SER A 297 30.79 -16.23 18.55
C SER A 297 31.37 -16.80 19.85
N HIS A 298 30.55 -17.22 20.81
CA HIS A 298 31.01 -17.90 22.04
C HIS A 298 31.60 -19.29 21.76
N ILE A 299 31.02 -20.06 20.83
CA ILE A 299 31.55 -21.37 20.43
C ILE A 299 32.90 -21.22 19.72
N TYR A 300 33.04 -20.23 18.81
CA TYR A 300 34.32 -19.94 18.16
C TYR A 300 35.38 -19.44 19.16
N ARG A 301 35.02 -18.59 20.13
CA ARG A 301 35.96 -18.12 21.18
C ARG A 301 36.43 -19.26 22.08
N PHE A 302 35.53 -20.15 22.47
CA PHE A 302 35.86 -21.31 23.30
C PHE A 302 36.67 -22.38 22.53
N SER A 303 36.43 -22.51 21.22
CA SER A 303 37.27 -23.34 20.33
C SER A 303 38.67 -22.75 20.15
N SER A 304 38.78 -21.42 19.99
CA SER A 304 40.05 -20.72 19.86
C SER A 304 40.90 -20.81 21.14
N ASP A 305 40.28 -20.66 22.31
CA ASP A 305 40.98 -20.86 23.59
C ASP A 305 41.43 -22.31 23.71
N ARG A 306 40.58 -23.29 23.36
CA ARG A 306 40.94 -24.72 23.45
C ARG A 306 42.09 -25.11 22.51
N SER A 307 42.24 -24.47 21.35
CA SER A 307 43.43 -24.64 20.48
C SER A 307 44.68 -23.93 20.99
N ALA A 308 44.55 -22.89 21.82
CA ALA A 308 45.69 -22.26 22.48
C ALA A 308 46.25 -23.10 23.64
N TRP A 309 45.45 -24.03 24.21
CA TRP A 309 45.89 -24.98 25.23
C TRP A 309 46.43 -26.31 24.67
N SER A 310 46.43 -26.51 23.34
CA SER A 310 47.01 -27.70 22.70
C SER A 310 48.47 -27.50 22.26
N GLU A 311 49.14 -26.42 22.65
CA GLU A 311 50.59 -26.37 22.66
C GLU A 311 51.13 -27.25 23.80
N ASP A 312 51.26 -28.53 23.44
CA ASP A 312 52.13 -29.58 23.99
C ASP A 312 52.98 -29.19 25.23
N PRO A 313 52.64 -29.64 26.46
CA PRO A 313 53.47 -29.46 27.65
C PRO A 313 54.85 -30.12 27.55
N GLY A 314 55.10 -30.94 26.51
CA GLY A 314 56.31 -31.74 26.33
C GLY A 314 57.60 -30.96 25.98
N LYS A 315 57.53 -29.66 25.67
CA LYS A 315 58.73 -28.87 25.29
C LYS A 315 59.36 -28.06 26.43
N ALA A 316 58.66 -27.82 27.54
CA ALA A 316 59.20 -27.03 28.66
C ALA A 316 60.07 -27.84 29.64
N GLN A 317 60.09 -29.18 29.53
CA GLN A 317 60.77 -30.06 30.49
C GLN A 317 62.08 -30.67 29.97
N ARG A 318 62.45 -30.42 28.71
CA ARG A 318 63.71 -30.89 28.08
C ARG A 318 64.86 -29.87 28.10
N GLN A 319 64.77 -28.82 28.90
CA GLN A 319 65.86 -27.83 29.07
C GLN A 319 66.43 -27.76 30.51
N ARG A 320 66.11 -28.73 31.39
CA ARG A 320 66.70 -28.86 32.74
C ARG A 320 67.63 -30.07 32.93
N PHE A 321 68.00 -30.77 31.86
CA PHE A 321 68.94 -31.90 31.88
C PHE A 321 69.98 -31.81 30.76
N ALA A 322 70.43 -30.59 30.49
CA ALA A 322 71.64 -30.32 29.72
C ALA A 322 72.21 -29.03 30.32
N ASP A 323 72.96 -29.22 31.40
CA ASP A 323 74.05 -28.42 31.97
C ASP A 323 74.14 -28.65 33.48
#